data_AF-A0A925S5E8-F1
#
_entry.id   AF-A0A925S5E8-F1
#
_cell.length_a   1.000
_cell.length_b   1.000
_cell.length_c   1.000
_cell.angle_alpha   90.00
_cell.angle_beta   90.00
_cell.angle_gamma   90.00
#
_symmetry.space_group_name_H-M   'P 1'
#
loop_
_entity.id
_entity.type
_entity.pdbx_description
1 polymer ?
#
loop_
_entity_poly.entity_id
_entity_poly.type
_entity_poly.pdbx_seq_one_letter_code
_entity_poly.pdbx_strand_id
1 'polypeptide(L)'
;MELSHRVRLSALAVTFLALTACGGGGDSGSAPAPAPPPAPASAAGYTVRVFNYTDANNYMLRFYYSSNVADASGMTTYYDQRVGRIGGVPTALSVLYDTALYATPTGWRTFNGTTANTQTAGSPYTTVFGGYTYDGTSTTTDVAGLSIASVVAQTQAIGVNTASTMLGVSSGALTGNMPSGAALRRATVTSTVTPVQYRVSEGSVPGVSTLAALVAAYPLPASPTAVNTASMARLHLPTGCTVNPCLAEALRVAFGPSSTASYYLCDYDASNGAMSNCAAAGSGTYALGVALDGVTPIMSFSGLPASTNVQTFTRVFVQRNGVIYYGWKDKIGLSTTTTRLNKIAFEAVASQLGITVPTIDATPSAYIGTWGAAYAGGDTGSCTPVSIDATGYILGSCTSTGLGGSFTLSGRVSSTGVASFTASGGSSSGASFSGSFTATSASGTWTQPSNSISGTWLATKL
;
A
#
# COMPACT_ATOMS: atom_id res chain seq x y z
N MET A 1 34.01 -51.91 8.29
CA MET A 1 35.39 -51.87 8.81
C MET A 1 35.80 -50.40 8.83
N GLU A 2 36.31 -49.94 9.97
CA GLU A 2 36.57 -48.54 10.35
C GLU A 2 37.40 -47.70 9.37
N LEU A 3 37.21 -46.37 9.43
CA LEU A 3 38.21 -45.27 9.62
C LEU A 3 37.51 -43.94 9.24
N SER A 4 37.24 -42.97 10.12
CA SER A 4 38.13 -42.07 10.88
C SER A 4 39.21 -41.36 10.04
N HIS A 5 39.03 -40.07 9.71
CA HIS A 5 39.71 -38.92 10.34
C HIS A 5 39.45 -37.58 9.61
N ARG A 6 39.50 -36.52 10.42
CA ARG A 6 39.30 -35.08 10.13
C ARG A 6 40.42 -34.45 9.30
N VAL A 7 40.13 -33.38 8.54
CA VAL A 7 40.98 -32.17 8.46
C VAL A 7 40.11 -30.92 8.23
N ARG A 8 40.25 -29.91 9.10
CA ARG A 8 39.81 -28.52 8.91
C ARG A 8 41.02 -27.71 8.40
N LEU A 9 40.84 -26.88 7.37
CA LEU A 9 41.82 -25.84 7.01
C LEU A 9 41.25 -24.45 7.35
N SER A 10 41.96 -23.77 8.24
CA SER A 10 41.80 -22.34 8.55
C SER A 10 42.80 -21.57 7.68
N ALA A 11 42.35 -20.52 6.99
CA ALA A 11 43.24 -19.59 6.27
C ALA A 11 43.56 -18.38 7.17
N LEU A 12 44.85 -18.22 7.46
CA LEU A 12 45.48 -17.05 8.06
C LEU A 12 45.46 -15.88 7.05
N ALA A 13 45.05 -14.69 7.50
CA ALA A 13 45.32 -13.43 6.80
C ALA A 13 46.62 -12.83 7.35
N VAL A 14 47.55 -12.55 6.44
CA VAL A 14 48.88 -11.98 6.69
C VAL A 14 48.77 -10.44 6.70
N THR A 15 49.19 -9.83 7.81
CA THR A 15 49.31 -8.38 7.98
C THR A 15 50.71 -7.94 7.52
N PHE A 16 50.77 -7.09 6.49
CA PHE A 16 52.01 -6.39 6.10
C PHE A 16 52.10 -5.06 6.85
N LEU A 17 53.09 -4.95 7.74
CA LEU A 17 53.57 -3.67 8.28
C LEU A 17 54.61 -3.09 7.31
N ALA A 18 54.35 -1.89 6.80
CA ALA A 18 55.38 -1.03 6.20
C ALA A 18 55.69 0.11 7.17
N LEU A 19 56.91 0.15 7.68
CA LEU A 19 57.51 1.29 8.37
C LEU A 19 58.00 2.30 7.33
N THR A 20 57.65 3.58 7.49
CA THR A 20 58.50 4.68 7.01
C THR A 20 58.37 5.92 7.92
N ALA A 21 59.54 6.26 8.47
CA ALA A 21 60.11 7.58 8.72
C ALA A 21 59.35 8.64 9.55
N CYS A 22 59.99 8.95 10.68
CA CYS A 22 59.83 10.13 11.51
C CYS A 22 60.27 11.40 10.76
N GLY A 23 59.40 12.41 10.75
CA GLY A 23 59.70 13.79 10.33
C GLY A 23 58.70 14.71 11.01
N GLY A 24 59.15 15.44 12.03
CA GLY A 24 58.31 16.32 12.84
C GLY A 24 58.00 17.66 12.21
N GLY A 25 56.96 18.32 12.73
CA GLY A 25 56.77 19.77 12.64
C GLY A 25 55.35 20.22 12.28
N GLY A 26 54.67 20.85 13.24
CA GLY A 26 53.64 21.86 12.97
C GLY A 26 52.18 21.44 13.19
N ASP A 27 51.73 21.46 14.46
CA ASP A 27 50.32 21.52 14.80
C ASP A 27 49.68 22.79 14.23
N SER A 28 48.95 22.62 13.13
CA SER A 28 47.95 23.57 12.67
C SER A 28 46.65 22.79 12.47
N GLY A 29 45.90 22.68 13.56
CA GLY A 29 44.59 22.04 13.61
C GLY A 29 43.69 22.57 12.50
N SER A 30 43.57 21.78 11.43
CA SER A 30 42.65 22.06 10.35
C SER A 30 41.26 21.87 10.91
N ALA A 31 40.48 22.95 10.97
CA ALA A 31 39.08 22.87 11.35
C ALA A 31 38.39 21.78 10.51
N PRO A 32 37.53 20.93 11.11
CA PRO A 32 36.82 19.90 10.37
C PRO A 32 36.11 20.55 9.19
N ALA A 33 36.29 19.98 8.00
CA ALA A 33 35.65 20.45 6.79
C ALA A 33 34.15 20.60 7.06
N PRO A 34 33.53 21.75 6.71
CA PRO A 34 32.10 21.97 6.89
C PRO A 34 31.35 20.77 6.31
N ALA A 35 30.40 20.23 7.07
CA ALA A 35 29.52 19.18 6.56
C ALA A 35 28.97 19.65 5.21
N PRO A 36 28.97 18.79 4.17
CA PRO A 36 28.43 19.17 2.88
C PRO A 36 27.02 19.73 3.09
N PRO A 37 26.69 20.89 2.48
CA PRO A 37 25.34 21.42 2.60
C PRO A 37 24.34 20.32 2.22
N PRO A 38 23.26 20.14 2.99
CA PRO A 38 22.26 19.14 2.67
C PRO A 38 21.83 19.31 1.22
N ALA A 39 21.82 18.20 0.47
CA ALA A 39 21.44 18.22 -0.94
C ALA A 39 20.09 18.94 -1.07
N PRO A 40 19.95 19.87 -2.04
CA PRO A 40 18.72 20.62 -2.21
C PRO A 40 17.54 19.65 -2.31
N ALA A 41 16.47 19.95 -1.58
CA ALA A 41 15.25 19.16 -1.64
C ALA A 41 14.82 19.02 -3.10
N SER A 42 14.74 17.78 -3.59
CA SER A 42 14.26 17.50 -4.94
C SER A 42 12.91 18.16 -5.12
N ALA A 43 12.76 18.94 -6.21
CA ALA A 43 11.47 19.52 -6.60
C ALA A 43 10.36 18.46 -6.58
N ALA A 44 9.15 18.88 -6.25
CA ALA A 44 7.98 18.00 -6.19
C ALA A 44 7.88 17.19 -7.50
N GLY A 45 7.84 15.87 -7.36
CA GLY A 45 7.85 14.94 -8.49
C GLY A 45 7.35 13.58 -8.05
N TYR A 46 7.13 12.69 -9.00
CA TYR A 46 6.66 11.33 -8.71
C TYR A 46 7.65 10.27 -9.16
N THR A 47 7.51 9.08 -8.58
CA THR A 47 8.19 7.86 -8.98
C THR A 47 7.14 6.85 -9.47
N VAL A 48 7.33 6.29 -10.66
CA VAL A 48 6.42 5.30 -11.24
C VAL A 48 6.53 4.00 -10.46
N ARG A 49 5.42 3.55 -9.85
CA ARG A 49 5.36 2.26 -9.17
C ARG A 49 5.08 1.13 -10.16
N VAL A 50 4.08 1.31 -11.01
CA VAL A 50 3.70 0.38 -12.08
C VAL A 50 3.06 1.18 -13.22
N PHE A 51 3.38 0.81 -14.45
CA PHE A 51 2.73 1.29 -15.65
C PHE A 51 2.31 0.10 -16.52
N ASN A 52 1.01 -0.05 -16.75
CA ASN A 52 0.42 -1.06 -17.62
C ASN A 52 -0.01 -0.38 -18.91
N TYR A 53 0.59 -0.76 -20.03
CA TYR A 53 0.33 -0.18 -21.34
C TYR A 53 -0.15 -1.23 -22.32
N THR A 54 -1.24 -0.95 -23.02
CA THR A 54 -1.64 -1.68 -24.23
C THR A 54 -1.49 -0.76 -25.44
N ASP A 55 -2.05 0.43 -25.34
CA ASP A 55 -1.93 1.51 -26.32
C ASP A 55 -2.25 2.87 -25.65
N ALA A 56 -2.20 3.97 -26.40
CA ALA A 56 -2.46 5.32 -25.87
C ALA A 56 -3.88 5.51 -25.31
N ASN A 57 -4.84 4.69 -25.74
CA ASN A 57 -6.23 4.69 -25.30
C ASN A 57 -6.50 3.73 -24.13
N ASN A 58 -5.57 2.81 -23.86
CA ASN A 58 -5.71 1.72 -22.89
C ASN A 58 -4.44 1.60 -22.04
N TYR A 59 -4.41 2.31 -20.90
CA TYR A 59 -3.29 2.25 -19.96
C TYR A 59 -3.71 2.50 -18.51
N MET A 60 -2.87 2.09 -17.57
CA MET A 60 -2.94 2.49 -16.16
C MET A 60 -1.54 2.86 -15.66
N LEU A 61 -1.43 4.03 -15.04
CA LEU A 61 -0.23 4.50 -14.38
C LEU A 61 -0.49 4.61 -12.87
N ARG A 62 0.30 3.89 -12.08
CA ARG A 62 0.37 3.97 -10.62
C ARG A 62 1.71 4.59 -10.22
N PHE A 63 1.69 5.63 -9.40
CA PHE A 63 2.89 6.37 -9.01
C PHE A 63 2.84 6.81 -7.56
N TYR A 64 4.02 7.01 -6.98
CA TYR A 64 4.19 7.66 -5.69
C TYR A 64 4.55 9.11 -5.87
N TYR A 65 3.77 9.98 -5.25
CA TYR A 65 4.01 11.42 -5.25
C TYR A 65 4.21 11.90 -3.82
N SER A 66 5.20 12.77 -3.64
CA SER A 66 5.66 13.29 -2.35
C SER A 66 6.20 14.69 -2.53
N SER A 67 6.02 15.54 -1.51
CA SER A 67 6.72 16.82 -1.40
C SER A 67 8.20 16.64 -1.05
N ASN A 68 8.60 15.45 -0.56
CA ASN A 68 9.90 15.15 0.02
C ASN A 68 10.28 16.06 1.20
N VAL A 69 9.27 16.67 1.85
CA VAL A 69 9.45 17.46 3.06
C VAL A 69 9.25 16.52 4.25
N ALA A 70 10.29 16.38 5.06
CA ALA A 70 10.20 15.66 6.32
C ALA A 70 9.46 16.51 7.37
N ASP A 71 8.63 15.86 8.17
CA ASP A 71 8.03 16.46 9.36
C ASP A 71 9.04 16.53 10.53
N ALA A 72 8.59 17.02 11.68
CA ALA A 72 9.41 17.13 12.89
C ALA A 72 9.97 15.78 13.40
N SER A 73 9.37 14.66 12.98
CA SER A 73 9.83 13.29 13.30
C SER A 73 10.77 12.71 12.24
N GLY A 74 11.12 13.47 11.20
CA GLY A 74 11.95 13.01 10.10
C GLY A 74 11.21 12.14 9.07
N MET A 75 9.87 12.08 9.17
CA MET A 75 9.04 11.30 8.27
C MET A 75 8.56 12.16 7.10
N THR A 76 8.68 11.64 5.89
CA THR A 76 8.11 12.24 4.68
C THR A 76 6.78 11.59 4.37
N THR A 77 5.76 12.40 4.08
CA THR A 77 4.45 11.92 3.62
C THR A 77 4.41 11.78 2.10
N TYR A 78 3.86 10.67 1.62
CA TYR A 78 3.66 10.40 0.19
C TYR A 78 2.33 9.69 -0.06
N TYR A 79 1.88 9.72 -1.32
CA TYR A 79 0.58 9.19 -1.75
C TYR A 79 0.73 8.21 -2.91
N ASP A 80 -0.09 7.15 -2.91
CA ASP A 80 -0.24 6.21 -4.02
C ASP A 80 -1.33 6.68 -4.96
N GLN A 81 -0.94 7.27 -6.07
CA GLN A 81 -1.86 7.85 -7.04
C GLN A 81 -1.98 6.96 -8.26
N ARG A 82 -3.19 6.90 -8.83
CA ARG A 82 -3.49 6.10 -10.01
C ARG A 82 -4.31 6.89 -11.00
N VAL A 83 -3.98 6.72 -12.26
CA VAL A 83 -4.68 7.29 -13.41
C VAL A 83 -4.71 6.26 -14.52
N GLY A 84 -5.62 6.39 -15.47
CA GLY A 84 -5.66 5.50 -16.62
C GLY A 84 -6.72 5.88 -17.62
N ARG A 85 -6.71 5.16 -18.75
CA ARG A 85 -7.74 5.20 -19.77
C ARG A 85 -8.15 3.79 -20.19
N ILE A 86 -9.43 3.63 -20.54
CA ILE A 86 -9.97 2.45 -21.20
C ILE A 86 -10.80 2.95 -22.39
N GLY A 87 -10.48 2.48 -23.60
CA GLY A 87 -11.14 2.94 -24.83
C GLY A 87 -11.00 4.44 -25.06
N GLY A 88 -9.91 5.05 -24.59
CA GLY A 88 -9.65 6.48 -24.73
C GLY A 88 -10.38 7.35 -23.70
N VAL A 89 -11.18 6.78 -22.80
CA VAL A 89 -11.90 7.53 -21.75
C VAL A 89 -11.15 7.43 -20.43
N PRO A 90 -11.02 8.52 -19.63
CA PRO A 90 -10.44 8.46 -18.29
C PRO A 90 -11.13 7.41 -17.40
N THR A 91 -10.34 6.54 -16.78
CA THR A 91 -10.85 5.46 -15.92
C THR A 91 -11.24 6.01 -14.55
N ALA A 92 -12.43 5.64 -14.06
CA ALA A 92 -12.89 6.02 -12.72
C ALA A 92 -11.98 5.45 -11.61
N LEU A 93 -11.80 6.20 -10.52
CA LEU A 93 -10.97 5.77 -9.39
C LEU A 93 -11.42 4.44 -8.78
N SER A 94 -12.73 4.17 -8.75
CA SER A 94 -13.30 2.89 -8.28
C SER A 94 -12.86 1.67 -9.09
N VAL A 95 -12.42 1.87 -10.33
CA VAL A 95 -11.86 0.82 -11.20
C VAL A 95 -10.34 0.75 -11.07
N LEU A 96 -9.68 1.89 -10.85
CA LEU A 96 -8.23 1.98 -10.70
C LEU A 96 -7.73 1.45 -9.35
N TYR A 97 -8.53 1.60 -8.31
CA TYR A 97 -8.21 1.20 -6.95
C TYR A 97 -8.87 -0.09 -6.54
N ASP A 98 -8.18 -0.75 -5.63
CA ASP A 98 -8.66 -1.95 -4.97
C ASP A 98 -9.82 -1.60 -4.01
N THR A 99 -10.86 -2.44 -3.96
CA THR A 99 -11.98 -2.33 -3.02
C THR A 99 -11.71 -2.95 -1.65
N ALA A 100 -10.50 -3.48 -1.43
CA ALA A 100 -10.06 -4.04 -0.18
C ALA A 100 -10.07 -2.97 0.92
N LEU A 101 -10.52 -3.40 2.09
CA LEU A 101 -10.47 -2.65 3.33
C LEU A 101 -9.31 -3.19 4.16
N TYR A 102 -8.51 -2.29 4.71
CA TYR A 102 -7.31 -2.57 5.48
C TYR A 102 -7.55 -2.16 6.93
N ALA A 103 -7.34 -3.08 7.88
CA ALA A 103 -7.36 -2.75 9.29
C ALA A 103 -6.10 -1.96 9.65
N THR A 104 -6.26 -0.70 10.04
CA THR A 104 -5.16 0.17 10.50
C THR A 104 -5.36 0.54 11.98
N PRO A 105 -4.33 1.07 12.66
CA PRO A 105 -4.48 1.57 14.03
C PRO A 105 -5.56 2.64 14.23
N THR A 106 -6.00 3.28 13.15
CA THR A 106 -7.02 4.34 13.16
C THR A 106 -8.35 3.86 12.56
N GLY A 107 -8.54 2.55 12.44
CA GLY A 107 -9.73 1.93 11.86
C GLY A 107 -9.52 1.39 10.44
N TRP A 108 -10.63 1.00 9.81
CA TRP A 108 -10.63 0.41 8.47
C TRP A 108 -10.59 1.48 7.39
N ARG A 109 -9.67 1.32 6.44
CA ARG A 109 -9.44 2.28 5.34
C ARG A 109 -9.34 1.56 4.00
N THR A 110 -9.73 2.22 2.92
CA THR A 110 -9.40 1.80 1.55
C THR A 110 -8.13 2.51 1.09
N PHE A 111 -7.48 1.96 0.06
CA PHE A 111 -6.51 2.70 -0.73
C PHE A 111 -7.23 3.34 -1.90
N ASN A 112 -7.40 4.64 -1.88
CA ASN A 112 -8.14 5.42 -2.89
C ASN A 112 -7.35 6.64 -3.39
N GLY A 113 -6.05 6.67 -3.11
CA GLY A 113 -5.15 7.78 -3.44
C GLY A 113 -5.15 8.94 -2.46
N THR A 114 -6.11 9.02 -1.55
CA THR A 114 -6.08 10.03 -0.47
C THR A 114 -5.43 9.50 0.79
N THR A 115 -5.17 8.20 0.90
CA THR A 115 -4.46 7.63 2.05
C THR A 115 -3.03 8.13 2.10
N ALA A 116 -2.72 8.97 3.08
CA ALA A 116 -1.35 9.36 3.42
C ALA A 116 -0.53 8.14 3.85
N ASN A 117 0.67 8.03 3.30
CA ASN A 117 1.68 7.03 3.66
C ASN A 117 2.92 7.78 4.12
N THR A 118 3.72 7.17 4.98
CA THR A 118 4.90 7.84 5.53
C THR A 118 6.14 7.00 5.30
N GLN A 119 7.29 7.65 5.18
CA GLN A 119 8.58 6.99 5.16
C GLN A 119 9.64 7.80 5.90
N THR A 120 10.60 7.13 6.54
CA THR A 120 11.81 7.81 7.02
C THR A 120 12.67 8.26 5.83
N ALA A 121 13.49 9.28 6.04
CA ALA A 121 14.48 9.69 5.05
C ALA A 121 15.60 8.64 4.88
N GLY A 122 16.26 8.66 3.71
CA GLY A 122 17.51 7.92 3.47
C GLY A 122 17.36 6.48 2.96
N SER A 123 18.46 5.74 3.07
CA SER A 123 18.54 4.30 2.82
C SER A 123 19.54 3.72 3.84
N PRO A 124 19.12 2.79 4.72
CA PRO A 124 17.80 2.16 4.78
C PRO A 124 16.68 3.15 5.17
N TYR A 125 15.45 2.78 4.88
CA TYR A 125 14.24 3.50 5.28
C TYR A 125 13.15 2.54 5.75
N THR A 126 12.30 3.02 6.65
CA THR A 126 11.06 2.33 7.03
C THR A 126 9.90 3.10 6.41
N THR A 127 8.92 2.40 5.84
CA THR A 127 7.69 3.01 5.33
C THR A 127 6.45 2.37 5.91
N VAL A 128 5.48 3.21 6.25
CA VAL A 128 4.13 2.81 6.66
C VAL A 128 3.17 3.08 5.51
N PHE A 129 2.52 2.02 5.04
CA PHE A 129 1.63 2.04 3.86
C PHE A 129 0.31 1.34 4.20
N GLY A 130 -0.73 2.11 4.52
CA GLY A 130 -2.04 1.62 5.00
C GLY A 130 -2.01 0.42 5.93
N GLY A 131 -1.31 0.58 7.05
CA GLY A 131 -1.19 -0.44 8.10
C GLY A 131 -0.09 -1.48 7.84
N TYR A 132 0.50 -1.53 6.65
CA TYR A 132 1.75 -2.25 6.46
C TYR A 132 2.91 -1.43 6.99
N THR A 133 3.92 -2.13 7.49
CA THR A 133 5.27 -1.58 7.71
C THR A 133 6.23 -2.36 6.84
N TYR A 134 7.07 -1.63 6.10
CA TYR A 134 8.15 -2.20 5.31
C TYR A 134 9.47 -1.55 5.72
N ASP A 135 10.51 -2.37 5.81
CA ASP A 135 11.89 -1.90 5.85
C ASP A 135 12.50 -2.06 4.47
N GLY A 136 13.23 -1.05 4.01
CA GLY A 136 13.74 -1.03 2.65
C GLY A 136 15.08 -0.35 2.48
N THR A 137 15.70 -0.63 1.36
CA THR A 137 16.88 0.07 0.85
C THR A 137 16.57 0.60 -0.54
N SER A 138 17.24 1.67 -0.93
CA SER A 138 17.15 2.16 -2.30
C SER A 138 18.41 2.82 -2.79
N THR A 139 18.63 2.68 -4.09
CA THR A 139 19.64 3.41 -4.85
C THR A 139 18.98 4.18 -5.97
N THR A 140 19.51 5.37 -6.24
CA THR A 140 19.10 6.19 -7.38
C THR A 140 20.27 6.28 -8.33
N THR A 141 20.03 5.99 -9.60
CA THR A 141 21.03 6.03 -10.66
C THR A 141 20.61 7.06 -11.69
N ASP A 142 21.49 8.01 -11.98
CA ASP A 142 21.32 8.92 -13.11
C ASP A 142 21.40 8.11 -14.41
N VAL A 143 20.44 8.34 -15.30
CA VAL A 143 20.35 7.68 -16.60
C VAL A 143 20.26 8.68 -17.75
N ALA A 144 20.51 9.97 -17.49
CA ALA A 144 20.60 10.98 -18.53
C ALA A 144 21.59 10.56 -19.63
N GLY A 145 21.20 10.75 -20.89
CA GLY A 145 22.00 10.37 -22.04
C GLY A 145 21.98 8.87 -22.40
N LEU A 146 21.45 7.98 -21.55
CA LEU A 146 21.22 6.57 -21.95
C LEU A 146 20.04 6.47 -22.92
N SER A 147 20.02 5.46 -23.79
CA SER A 147 18.88 5.24 -24.69
C SER A 147 17.60 4.99 -23.91
N ILE A 148 16.46 5.51 -24.38
CA ILE A 148 15.16 5.31 -23.72
C ILE A 148 14.81 3.80 -23.67
N ALA A 149 15.10 3.08 -24.74
CA ALA A 149 14.93 1.62 -24.84
C ALA A 149 15.67 0.86 -23.73
N SER A 150 16.96 1.15 -23.52
CA SER A 150 17.76 0.45 -22.50
C SER A 150 17.31 0.74 -21.07
N VAL A 151 16.83 1.96 -20.81
CA VAL A 151 16.29 2.33 -19.49
C VAL A 151 14.96 1.62 -19.23
N VAL A 152 14.06 1.53 -20.23
CA VAL A 152 12.84 0.73 -20.10
C VAL A 152 13.16 -0.75 -19.91
N ALA A 153 14.13 -1.31 -20.64
CA ALA A 153 14.55 -2.70 -20.47
C ALA A 153 15.00 -3.02 -19.03
N GLN A 154 15.69 -2.09 -18.35
CA GLN A 154 16.08 -2.24 -16.95
C GLN A 154 14.88 -2.34 -15.99
N THR A 155 13.80 -1.61 -16.28
CA THR A 155 12.55 -1.67 -15.49
C THR A 155 11.77 -2.96 -15.72
N GLN A 156 12.05 -3.68 -16.82
CA GLN A 156 11.38 -4.91 -17.23
C GLN A 156 12.15 -6.18 -16.86
N ALA A 157 13.43 -6.06 -16.51
CA ALA A 157 14.31 -7.20 -16.25
C ALA A 157 13.91 -7.99 -14.98
N ILE A 158 13.15 -9.07 -15.13
CA ILE A 158 12.67 -9.92 -14.02
C ILE A 158 13.78 -10.75 -13.35
N GLY A 159 14.97 -10.84 -13.95
CA GLY A 159 16.15 -11.39 -13.27
C GLY A 159 16.72 -10.47 -12.19
N VAL A 160 16.31 -9.19 -12.18
CA VAL A 160 16.73 -8.18 -11.19
C VAL A 160 15.55 -7.72 -10.34
N ASN A 161 14.38 -7.57 -10.96
CA ASN A 161 13.17 -7.11 -10.32
C ASN A 161 12.25 -8.29 -10.02
N THR A 162 11.54 -8.26 -8.88
CA THR A 162 10.51 -9.25 -8.57
C THR A 162 9.36 -9.21 -9.59
N ALA A 163 9.11 -8.03 -10.19
CA ALA A 163 8.17 -7.85 -11.28
C ALA A 163 8.60 -6.66 -12.16
N SER A 164 8.18 -6.68 -13.43
CA SER A 164 8.30 -5.52 -14.31
C SER A 164 7.49 -4.33 -13.77
N THR A 165 8.02 -3.12 -13.87
CA THR A 165 7.27 -1.89 -13.56
C THR A 165 6.75 -1.17 -14.81
N MET A 166 7.15 -1.61 -16.01
CA MET A 166 6.71 -1.09 -17.32
C MET A 166 6.15 -2.25 -18.15
N LEU A 167 4.91 -2.65 -17.89
CA LEU A 167 4.26 -3.78 -18.53
C LEU A 167 3.67 -3.39 -19.89
N GLY A 168 3.85 -4.24 -20.89
CA GLY A 168 3.30 -4.07 -22.24
C GLY A 168 3.98 -2.99 -23.11
N VAL A 169 4.97 -2.29 -22.57
CA VAL A 169 5.79 -1.34 -23.35
C VAL A 169 6.85 -2.10 -24.14
N SER A 170 6.82 -2.01 -25.48
CA SER A 170 7.88 -2.58 -26.32
C SER A 170 9.11 -1.69 -26.32
N SER A 171 10.16 -2.07 -25.59
CA SER A 171 11.40 -1.28 -25.48
C SER A 171 12.09 -1.06 -26.83
N GLY A 172 12.00 -2.02 -27.75
CA GLY A 172 12.62 -1.93 -29.09
C GLY A 172 11.98 -0.90 -30.03
N ALA A 173 10.77 -0.42 -29.71
CA ALA A 173 10.10 0.64 -30.47
C ALA A 173 10.48 2.06 -29.98
N LEU A 174 11.17 2.16 -28.85
CA LEU A 174 11.55 3.44 -28.26
C LEU A 174 12.88 3.93 -28.84
N THR A 175 12.95 5.22 -29.16
CA THR A 175 14.10 5.86 -29.80
C THR A 175 14.66 7.00 -28.95
N GLY A 176 15.83 7.52 -29.30
CA GLY A 176 16.43 8.66 -28.60
C GLY A 176 16.97 8.34 -27.19
N ASN A 177 17.34 9.40 -26.48
CA ASN A 177 18.08 9.33 -25.22
C ASN A 177 17.29 9.99 -24.09
N MET A 178 17.52 9.52 -22.87
CA MET A 178 16.93 10.08 -21.67
C MET A 178 17.41 11.53 -21.45
N PRO A 179 16.50 12.44 -21.09
CA PRO A 179 16.86 13.84 -20.84
C PRO A 179 17.64 14.02 -19.53
N SER A 180 18.21 15.20 -19.35
CA SER A 180 18.87 15.58 -18.08
C SER A 180 17.90 15.47 -16.90
N GLY A 181 18.38 14.93 -15.78
CA GLY A 181 17.57 14.68 -14.58
C GLY A 181 16.74 13.40 -14.62
N ALA A 182 16.79 12.62 -15.71
CA ALA A 182 16.21 11.29 -15.75
C ALA A 182 16.95 10.34 -14.81
N ALA A 183 16.20 9.62 -13.97
CA ALA A 183 16.79 8.71 -12.99
C ALA A 183 15.97 7.41 -12.84
N LEU A 184 16.68 6.34 -12.49
CA LEU A 184 16.10 5.09 -12.01
C LEU A 184 16.27 4.96 -10.51
N ARG A 185 15.18 4.67 -9.80
CA ARG A 185 15.21 4.27 -8.39
C ARG A 185 15.03 2.77 -8.28
N ARG A 186 16.06 2.05 -7.86
CA ARG A 186 15.95 0.64 -7.45
C ARG A 186 15.66 0.60 -5.95
N ALA A 187 14.60 -0.10 -5.58
CA ALA A 187 14.20 -0.26 -4.19
C ALA A 187 13.91 -1.73 -3.89
N THR A 188 14.46 -2.21 -2.78
CA THR A 188 14.10 -3.48 -2.15
C THR A 188 13.37 -3.17 -0.86
N VAL A 189 12.20 -3.76 -0.66
CA VAL A 189 11.39 -3.60 0.55
C VAL A 189 10.99 -4.96 1.09
N THR A 190 11.00 -5.11 2.41
CA THR A 190 10.59 -6.32 3.12
C THR A 190 9.48 -5.97 4.11
N SER A 191 8.36 -6.67 4.04
CA SER A 191 7.24 -6.44 4.97
C SER A 191 7.58 -6.94 6.37
N THR A 192 7.50 -6.08 7.37
CA THR A 192 7.70 -6.43 8.79
C THR A 192 6.40 -6.43 9.57
N VAL A 193 5.41 -5.66 9.12
CA VAL A 193 4.03 -5.70 9.64
C VAL A 193 3.08 -5.75 8.46
N THR A 194 2.06 -6.60 8.56
CA THR A 194 1.00 -6.75 7.55
C THR A 194 -0.37 -6.59 8.23
N PRO A 195 -1.27 -5.75 7.70
CA PRO A 195 -2.62 -5.60 8.25
C PRO A 195 -3.51 -6.75 7.78
N VAL A 196 -4.54 -7.05 8.56
CA VAL A 196 -5.66 -7.87 8.08
C VAL A 196 -6.49 -7.07 7.10
N GLN A 197 -6.94 -7.74 6.04
CA GLN A 197 -7.70 -7.16 4.95
C GLN A 197 -8.86 -8.04 4.55
N TYR A 198 -9.87 -7.44 3.92
CA TYR A 198 -10.91 -8.17 3.22
C TYR A 198 -11.54 -7.33 2.10
N ARG A 199 -12.22 -7.98 1.16
CA ARG A 199 -13.09 -7.35 0.17
C ARG A 199 -14.51 -7.80 0.38
N VAL A 200 -15.45 -6.85 0.34
CA VAL A 200 -16.89 -7.20 0.36
C VAL A 200 -17.24 -8.11 -0.83
N SER A 201 -16.65 -7.85 -2.00
CA SER A 201 -16.89 -8.64 -3.21
C SER A 201 -16.30 -10.06 -3.17
N GLU A 202 -15.36 -10.35 -2.25
CA GLU A 202 -14.90 -11.74 -2.05
C GLU A 202 -15.92 -12.56 -1.25
N GLY A 203 -16.84 -11.90 -0.56
CA GLY A 203 -17.97 -12.52 0.13
C GLY A 203 -17.75 -12.74 1.62
N SER A 204 -18.69 -13.48 2.20
CA SER A 204 -18.76 -13.78 3.62
C SER A 204 -19.27 -15.19 3.86
N VAL A 205 -19.09 -15.69 5.09
CA VAL A 205 -19.71 -16.94 5.53
C VAL A 205 -21.21 -16.70 5.72
N PRO A 206 -22.09 -17.43 5.01
CA PRO A 206 -23.52 -17.23 5.12
C PRO A 206 -24.07 -17.73 6.47
N GLY A 207 -25.12 -17.08 6.96
CA GLY A 207 -25.91 -17.54 8.11
C GLY A 207 -25.26 -17.36 9.48
N VAL A 208 -24.07 -16.76 9.56
CA VAL A 208 -23.34 -16.52 10.83
C VAL A 208 -22.94 -15.07 10.97
N SER A 209 -23.10 -14.51 12.17
CA SER A 209 -22.84 -13.10 12.47
C SER A 209 -21.70 -12.86 13.46
N THR A 210 -21.21 -13.91 14.12
CA THR A 210 -20.09 -13.84 15.06
C THR A 210 -19.11 -14.99 14.86
N LEU A 211 -17.84 -14.81 15.27
CA LEU A 211 -16.83 -15.86 15.21
C LEU A 211 -17.18 -17.05 16.11
N ALA A 212 -17.88 -16.83 17.22
CA ALA A 212 -18.40 -17.90 18.07
C ALA A 212 -19.51 -18.70 17.36
N ALA A 213 -20.44 -18.01 16.69
CA ALA A 213 -21.47 -18.67 15.89
C ALA A 213 -20.88 -19.43 14.70
N LEU A 214 -19.81 -18.92 14.09
CA LEU A 214 -19.05 -19.63 13.06
C LEU A 214 -18.51 -20.97 13.58
N VAL A 215 -17.85 -20.97 14.74
CA VAL A 215 -17.32 -22.21 15.34
C VAL A 215 -18.44 -23.21 15.61
N ALA A 216 -19.56 -22.75 16.16
CA ALA A 216 -20.70 -23.61 16.46
C ALA A 216 -21.41 -24.16 15.21
N ALA A 217 -21.44 -23.39 14.12
CA ALA A 217 -22.11 -23.77 12.88
C ALA A 217 -21.35 -24.84 12.07
N TYR A 218 -20.02 -24.95 12.25
CA TYR A 218 -19.18 -25.86 11.47
C TYR A 218 -18.31 -26.76 12.36
N PRO A 219 -18.91 -27.62 13.20
CA PRO A 219 -18.16 -28.58 14.00
C PRO A 219 -17.48 -29.64 13.12
N LEU A 220 -16.47 -30.35 13.66
CA LEU A 220 -15.80 -31.45 12.96
C LEU A 220 -16.82 -32.49 12.44
N PRO A 221 -16.96 -32.66 11.11
CA PRO A 221 -17.88 -33.64 10.55
C PRO A 221 -17.24 -35.04 10.46
N ALA A 222 -18.06 -36.08 10.55
CA ALA A 222 -17.61 -37.46 10.25
C ALA A 222 -17.24 -37.64 8.76
N SER A 223 -17.93 -36.92 7.87
CA SER A 223 -17.62 -36.85 6.44
C SER A 223 -17.71 -35.40 5.96
N PRO A 224 -16.61 -34.81 5.46
CA PRO A 224 -16.58 -33.41 5.06
C PRO A 224 -17.33 -33.18 3.74
N THR A 225 -18.13 -32.12 3.72
CA THR A 225 -18.86 -31.64 2.55
C THR A 225 -18.77 -30.11 2.49
N ALA A 226 -19.19 -29.53 1.38
CA ALA A 226 -19.30 -28.08 1.23
C ALA A 226 -20.30 -27.44 2.23
N VAL A 227 -21.28 -28.18 2.72
CA VAL A 227 -22.35 -27.66 3.59
C VAL A 227 -21.93 -27.66 5.06
N ASN A 228 -21.20 -28.68 5.50
CA ASN A 228 -20.84 -28.89 6.92
C ASN A 228 -19.42 -28.44 7.27
N THR A 229 -18.75 -27.71 6.39
CA THR A 229 -17.45 -27.06 6.64
C THR A 229 -17.52 -25.61 6.21
N ALA A 230 -16.77 -24.71 6.82
CA ALA A 230 -16.70 -23.30 6.45
C ALA A 230 -15.74 -23.09 5.28
N SER A 231 -16.11 -22.24 4.32
CA SER A 231 -15.21 -21.83 3.23
C SER A 231 -14.09 -20.94 3.76
N MET A 232 -12.84 -21.19 3.36
CA MET A 232 -11.72 -20.27 3.52
C MET A 232 -11.33 -19.62 2.17
N ALA A 233 -12.29 -19.56 1.25
CA ALA A 233 -12.16 -19.10 -0.13
C ALA A 233 -11.20 -19.97 -0.98
N ARG A 234 -11.04 -19.58 -2.24
CA ARG A 234 -10.24 -20.30 -3.23
C ARG A 234 -8.74 -20.12 -2.93
N LEU A 235 -7.96 -21.19 -3.10
CA LEU A 235 -6.50 -21.12 -3.05
C LEU A 235 -5.93 -20.75 -4.41
N HIS A 236 -6.40 -21.38 -5.48
CA HIS A 236 -5.89 -21.14 -6.83
C HIS A 236 -6.93 -20.39 -7.67
N LEU A 237 -6.53 -19.30 -8.31
CA LEU A 237 -7.29 -18.75 -9.42
C LEU A 237 -7.10 -19.71 -10.62
N PRO A 238 -8.14 -19.95 -11.44
CA PRO A 238 -7.99 -20.77 -12.63
C PRO A 238 -7.16 -20.02 -13.67
N THR A 239 -5.83 -20.11 -13.61
CA THR A 239 -4.97 -19.59 -14.68
C THR A 239 -4.81 -20.66 -15.74
N GLY A 240 -5.34 -20.40 -16.95
CA GLY A 240 -5.06 -21.20 -18.14
C GLY A 240 -5.86 -22.49 -18.32
N CYS A 241 -6.93 -22.73 -17.55
CA CYS A 241 -7.77 -23.90 -17.75
C CYS A 241 -8.77 -23.66 -18.89
N THR A 242 -8.56 -24.33 -20.03
CA THR A 242 -9.46 -24.33 -21.20
C THR A 242 -10.45 -25.50 -21.19
N VAL A 243 -10.49 -26.30 -20.11
CA VAL A 243 -11.32 -27.49 -19.97
C VAL A 243 -12.38 -27.32 -18.87
N ASN A 244 -13.56 -27.91 -19.09
CA ASN A 244 -14.68 -27.95 -18.15
C ASN A 244 -14.81 -29.39 -17.58
N PRO A 245 -14.85 -29.59 -16.25
CA PRO A 245 -14.79 -28.55 -15.22
C PRO A 245 -13.39 -27.98 -15.02
N CYS A 246 -13.36 -26.66 -14.87
CA CYS A 246 -12.18 -25.90 -14.49
C CYS A 246 -12.02 -26.02 -12.97
N LEU A 247 -11.42 -27.12 -12.52
CA LEU A 247 -11.25 -27.43 -11.10
C LEU A 247 -10.22 -26.48 -10.48
N ALA A 248 -10.70 -25.56 -9.64
CA ALA A 248 -9.87 -24.85 -8.68
C ALA A 248 -9.89 -25.61 -7.34
N GLU A 249 -8.86 -25.45 -6.52
CA GLU A 249 -8.88 -25.96 -5.15
C GLU A 249 -9.43 -24.90 -4.19
N ALA A 250 -10.44 -25.27 -3.41
CA ALA A 250 -10.97 -24.47 -2.32
C ALA A 250 -10.54 -25.04 -0.97
N LEU A 251 -9.98 -24.18 -0.11
CA LEU A 251 -9.68 -24.54 1.27
C LEU A 251 -10.94 -24.39 2.12
N ARG A 252 -11.19 -25.36 2.98
CA ARG A 252 -12.28 -25.33 3.96
C ARG A 252 -11.79 -25.71 5.34
N VAL A 253 -12.56 -25.34 6.35
CA VAL A 253 -12.25 -25.61 7.76
C VAL A 253 -13.47 -26.08 8.54
N ALA A 254 -13.25 -26.99 9.48
CA ALA A 254 -14.19 -27.31 10.54
C ALA A 254 -13.50 -27.18 11.90
N PHE A 255 -14.29 -26.94 12.93
CA PHE A 255 -13.80 -26.57 14.25
C PHE A 255 -14.03 -27.68 15.27
N GLY A 256 -12.96 -28.01 16.01
CA GLY A 256 -12.97 -29.01 17.07
C GLY A 256 -12.77 -28.38 18.46
N PRO A 257 -12.78 -29.21 19.51
CA PRO A 257 -12.49 -28.75 20.87
C PRO A 257 -11.09 -28.14 20.99
N SER A 258 -10.85 -27.35 22.04
CA SER A 258 -9.54 -26.76 22.35
C SER A 258 -8.91 -25.96 21.21
N SER A 259 -9.73 -25.20 20.49
CA SER A 259 -9.33 -24.38 19.35
C SER A 259 -8.73 -25.17 18.17
N THR A 260 -9.12 -26.44 18.01
CA THR A 260 -8.68 -27.28 16.90
C THR A 260 -9.33 -26.84 15.60
N ALA A 261 -8.55 -26.80 14.52
CA ALA A 261 -9.02 -26.59 13.16
C ALA A 261 -8.64 -27.79 12.28
N SER A 262 -9.61 -28.41 11.61
CA SER A 262 -9.36 -29.43 10.58
C SER A 262 -9.56 -28.82 9.21
N TYR A 263 -8.57 -29.00 8.34
CA TYR A 263 -8.52 -28.42 7.01
C TYR A 263 -8.89 -29.45 5.95
N TYR A 264 -9.66 -29.01 4.96
CA TYR A 264 -10.10 -29.83 3.85
C TYR A 264 -9.84 -29.10 2.53
N LEU A 265 -9.47 -29.84 1.50
CA LEU A 265 -9.41 -29.35 0.12
C LEU A 265 -10.59 -29.94 -0.63
N CYS A 266 -11.30 -29.08 -1.35
CA CYS A 266 -12.42 -29.48 -2.19
C CYS A 266 -12.16 -29.03 -3.63
N ASP A 267 -12.69 -29.81 -4.56
CA ASP A 267 -12.84 -29.41 -5.94
C ASP A 267 -13.85 -28.27 -6.03
N TYR A 268 -13.49 -27.19 -6.72
CA TYR A 268 -14.33 -26.03 -6.96
C TYR A 268 -14.57 -25.87 -8.46
N ASP A 269 -15.82 -26.02 -8.90
CA ASP A 269 -16.22 -25.71 -10.27
C ASP A 269 -16.54 -24.22 -10.38
N ALA A 270 -15.64 -23.49 -11.06
CA ALA A 270 -15.78 -22.05 -11.22
C ALA A 270 -16.96 -21.62 -12.09
N SER A 271 -17.57 -22.53 -12.86
CA SER A 271 -18.64 -22.23 -13.81
C SER A 271 -20.00 -22.13 -13.14
N ASN A 272 -20.25 -22.98 -12.14
CA ASN A 272 -21.52 -23.04 -11.39
C ASN A 272 -21.34 -22.71 -9.89
N GLY A 273 -20.10 -22.52 -9.44
CA GLY A 273 -19.76 -22.25 -8.05
C GLY A 273 -19.93 -23.45 -7.10
N ALA A 274 -20.09 -24.66 -7.64
CA ALA A 274 -20.26 -25.88 -6.88
C ALA A 274 -18.95 -26.36 -6.27
N MET A 275 -19.07 -27.02 -5.12
CA MET A 275 -17.95 -27.69 -4.46
C MET A 275 -18.24 -29.17 -4.27
N SER A 276 -17.26 -29.99 -4.59
CA SER A 276 -17.33 -31.45 -4.51
C SER A 276 -16.03 -32.05 -3.97
N ASN A 277 -16.05 -33.37 -3.72
CA ASN A 277 -14.85 -34.17 -3.42
C ASN A 277 -13.96 -33.60 -2.30
N CYS A 278 -14.58 -33.08 -1.25
CA CYS A 278 -13.85 -32.56 -0.10
C CYS A 278 -13.09 -33.68 0.61
N ALA A 279 -11.77 -33.55 0.67
CA ALA A 279 -10.87 -34.49 1.34
C ALA A 279 -10.09 -33.80 2.47
N ALA A 280 -9.77 -34.56 3.53
CA ALA A 280 -8.94 -34.06 4.61
C ALA A 280 -7.54 -33.70 4.09
N ALA A 281 -7.06 -32.51 4.45
CA ALA A 281 -5.78 -31.97 3.98
C ALA A 281 -4.79 -31.68 5.12
N GLY A 282 -5.27 -31.67 6.36
CA GLY A 282 -4.44 -31.49 7.54
C GLY A 282 -5.24 -30.99 8.74
N SER A 283 -4.52 -30.67 9.81
CA SER A 283 -5.09 -30.09 11.03
C SER A 283 -4.12 -29.10 11.65
N GLY A 284 -4.65 -28.16 12.40
CA GLY A 284 -3.90 -27.23 13.22
C GLY A 284 -4.81 -26.56 14.24
N THR A 285 -4.62 -25.27 14.46
CA THR A 285 -5.41 -24.51 15.42
C THR A 285 -5.96 -23.24 14.80
N TYR A 286 -7.04 -22.74 15.39
CA TYR A 286 -7.48 -21.36 15.19
C TYR A 286 -7.22 -20.52 16.44
N ALA A 287 -7.07 -19.22 16.27
CA ALA A 287 -6.97 -18.27 17.37
C ALA A 287 -7.89 -17.09 17.12
N LEU A 288 -8.63 -16.69 18.15
CA LEU A 288 -9.38 -15.44 18.16
C LEU A 288 -8.44 -14.30 18.58
N GLY A 289 -8.57 -13.16 17.92
CA GLY A 289 -7.80 -11.98 18.25
C GLY A 289 -8.51 -10.71 17.80
N VAL A 290 -7.78 -9.61 17.84
CA VAL A 290 -8.23 -8.31 17.35
C VAL A 290 -7.32 -7.85 16.22
N ALA A 291 -7.90 -7.16 15.23
CA ALA A 291 -7.14 -6.53 14.15
C ALA A 291 -6.34 -5.33 14.67
N LEU A 292 -5.55 -4.70 13.80
CA LEU A 292 -4.69 -3.56 14.16
C LEU A 292 -5.46 -2.33 14.66
N ASP A 293 -6.76 -2.23 14.39
CA ASP A 293 -7.63 -1.17 14.92
C ASP A 293 -7.95 -1.34 16.42
N GLY A 294 -7.48 -2.43 17.04
CA GLY A 294 -7.64 -2.71 18.46
C GLY A 294 -9.03 -3.20 18.88
N VAL A 295 -10.00 -3.25 17.96
CA VAL A 295 -11.41 -3.52 18.30
C VAL A 295 -12.08 -4.57 17.42
N THR A 296 -11.64 -4.75 16.16
CA THR A 296 -12.32 -5.66 15.24
C THR A 296 -11.92 -7.12 15.50
N PRO A 297 -12.85 -8.03 15.84
CA PRO A 297 -12.52 -9.42 16.05
C PRO A 297 -12.09 -10.12 14.76
N ILE A 298 -11.04 -10.92 14.85
CA ILE A 298 -10.51 -11.74 13.76
C ILE A 298 -10.26 -13.17 14.23
N MET A 299 -10.26 -14.12 13.29
CA MET A 299 -9.83 -15.49 13.51
C MET A 299 -8.67 -15.82 12.57
N SER A 300 -7.53 -16.19 13.15
CA SER A 300 -6.34 -16.64 12.44
C SER A 300 -6.14 -18.14 12.57
N PHE A 301 -5.31 -18.70 11.70
CA PHE A 301 -5.12 -20.15 11.56
C PHE A 301 -3.64 -20.52 11.57
N SER A 302 -3.32 -21.68 12.15
CA SER A 302 -1.98 -22.28 12.16
C SER A 302 -2.03 -23.72 11.68
N GLY A 303 -0.88 -24.29 11.29
CA GLY A 303 -0.82 -25.67 10.77
C GLY A 303 -1.54 -25.84 9.43
N LEU A 304 -1.59 -24.78 8.61
CA LEU A 304 -2.24 -24.81 7.30
C LEU A 304 -1.60 -25.87 6.39
N PRO A 305 -2.37 -26.54 5.51
CA PRO A 305 -1.84 -27.55 4.59
C PRO A 305 -0.74 -27.00 3.68
N ALA A 306 0.18 -27.85 3.26
CA ALA A 306 1.31 -27.47 2.40
C ALA A 306 0.87 -26.85 1.06
N SER A 307 -0.31 -27.19 0.55
CA SER A 307 -0.89 -26.56 -0.65
C SER A 307 -1.12 -25.06 -0.50
N THR A 308 -1.16 -24.53 0.73
CA THR A 308 -1.26 -23.08 0.99
C THR A 308 0.10 -22.37 0.95
N ASN A 309 1.22 -23.10 0.87
CA ASN A 309 2.55 -22.50 0.93
C ASN A 309 2.85 -21.62 -0.29
N VAL A 310 2.26 -21.92 -1.44
CA VAL A 310 2.41 -21.13 -2.67
C VAL A 310 1.83 -19.72 -2.55
N GLN A 311 0.94 -19.49 -1.58
CA GLN A 311 0.32 -18.19 -1.37
C GLN A 311 1.27 -17.24 -0.64
N THR A 312 1.22 -15.97 -1.00
CA THR A 312 1.94 -14.89 -0.29
C THR A 312 1.18 -14.39 0.94
N PHE A 313 0.03 -14.97 1.26
CA PHE A 313 -0.83 -14.59 2.37
C PHE A 313 -1.37 -15.82 3.11
N THR A 314 -1.97 -15.58 4.27
CA THR A 314 -2.80 -16.55 4.98
C THR A 314 -4.24 -16.04 5.05
N ARG A 315 -5.21 -16.95 4.94
CA ARG A 315 -6.63 -16.62 5.07
C ARG A 315 -6.99 -16.41 6.55
N VAL A 316 -7.91 -15.48 6.80
CA VAL A 316 -8.46 -15.17 8.12
C VAL A 316 -9.96 -14.93 8.00
N PHE A 317 -10.69 -15.03 9.11
CA PHE A 317 -12.06 -14.52 9.17
C PHE A 317 -12.10 -13.16 9.87
N VAL A 318 -12.91 -12.25 9.36
CA VAL A 318 -13.06 -10.89 9.88
C VAL A 318 -14.51 -10.64 10.27
N GLN A 319 -14.78 -10.36 11.54
CA GLN A 319 -16.13 -10.05 12.02
C GLN A 319 -16.39 -8.55 11.99
N ARG A 320 -17.28 -8.09 11.10
CA ARG A 320 -17.69 -6.67 11.03
C ARG A 320 -19.15 -6.53 10.67
N ASN A 321 -19.83 -5.58 11.32
CA ASN A 321 -21.23 -5.23 11.03
C ASN A 321 -22.17 -6.45 10.99
N GLY A 322 -21.97 -7.40 11.93
CA GLY A 322 -22.77 -8.64 12.00
C GLY A 322 -22.51 -9.64 10.87
N VAL A 323 -21.38 -9.52 10.16
CA VAL A 323 -21.00 -10.38 9.04
C VAL A 323 -19.59 -10.93 9.26
N ILE A 324 -19.35 -12.19 8.85
CA ILE A 324 -18.04 -12.83 8.85
C ILE A 324 -17.46 -12.85 7.43
N TYR A 325 -16.57 -11.91 7.14
CA TYR A 325 -15.93 -11.80 5.82
C TYR A 325 -14.77 -12.76 5.65
N TYR A 326 -14.56 -13.20 4.40
CA TYR A 326 -13.31 -13.83 4.00
C TYR A 326 -12.21 -12.76 3.92
N GLY A 327 -11.25 -12.85 4.83
CA GLY A 327 -10.10 -11.96 4.87
C GLY A 327 -8.79 -12.67 4.56
N TRP A 328 -7.74 -11.87 4.48
CA TRP A 328 -6.38 -12.36 4.38
C TRP A 328 -5.41 -11.46 5.15
N LYS A 329 -4.22 -12.01 5.41
CA LYS A 329 -3.06 -11.29 5.95
C LYS A 329 -1.83 -11.74 5.19
N ASP A 330 -1.11 -10.81 4.58
CA ASP A 330 0.12 -11.14 3.86
C ASP A 330 1.17 -11.72 4.82
N LYS A 331 1.97 -12.66 4.34
CA LYS A 331 3.08 -13.24 5.10
C LYS A 331 4.13 -12.16 5.32
N ILE A 332 4.68 -12.11 6.54
CA ILE A 332 5.81 -11.23 6.86
C ILE A 332 7.11 -11.78 6.24
N GLY A 333 8.13 -10.92 6.09
CA GLY A 333 9.41 -11.30 5.50
C GLY A 333 9.40 -11.42 3.98
N LEU A 334 8.29 -11.09 3.30
CA LEU A 334 8.25 -11.05 1.84
C LEU A 334 9.03 -9.83 1.35
N SER A 335 10.08 -10.10 0.57
CA SER A 335 10.90 -9.08 -0.07
C SER A 335 10.48 -8.85 -1.51
N THR A 336 10.39 -7.57 -1.91
CA THR A 336 10.12 -7.17 -3.29
C THR A 336 11.17 -6.18 -3.75
N THR A 337 11.79 -6.44 -4.89
CA THR A 337 12.72 -5.54 -5.57
C THR A 337 12.08 -4.97 -6.82
N THR A 338 12.13 -3.65 -6.99
CA THR A 338 11.61 -2.95 -8.17
C THR A 338 12.54 -1.83 -8.60
N THR A 339 12.65 -1.64 -9.91
CA THR A 339 13.36 -0.53 -10.55
C THR A 339 12.32 0.40 -11.17
N ARG A 340 12.36 1.67 -10.80
CA ARG A 340 11.27 2.64 -11.04
C ARG A 340 11.79 3.90 -11.72
N LEU A 341 11.04 4.41 -12.69
CA LEU A 341 11.35 5.69 -13.33
C LEU A 341 10.94 6.85 -12.42
N ASN A 342 11.76 7.90 -12.36
CA ASN A 342 11.30 9.20 -11.88
C ASN A 342 10.41 9.89 -12.94
N LYS A 343 9.78 11.01 -12.56
CA LYS A 343 8.91 11.81 -13.45
C LYS A 343 9.55 12.11 -14.80
N ILE A 344 10.78 12.65 -14.79
CA ILE A 344 11.48 13.09 -16.01
C ILE A 344 11.71 11.91 -16.97
N ALA A 345 12.20 10.77 -16.44
CA ALA A 345 12.43 9.58 -17.25
C ALA A 345 11.11 9.01 -17.80
N PHE A 346 10.03 9.02 -17.02
CA PHE A 346 8.74 8.53 -17.49
C PHE A 346 8.10 9.42 -18.54
N GLU A 347 8.20 10.75 -18.43
CA GLU A 347 7.67 11.70 -19.42
C GLU A 347 8.36 11.51 -20.79
N ALA A 348 9.66 11.20 -20.79
CA ALA A 348 10.38 10.86 -22.01
C ALA A 348 9.83 9.58 -22.68
N VAL A 349 9.44 8.57 -21.89
CA VAL A 349 8.79 7.36 -22.42
C VAL A 349 7.37 7.66 -22.89
N ALA A 350 6.57 8.34 -22.07
CA ALA A 350 5.16 8.62 -22.33
C ALA A 350 4.95 9.44 -23.62
N SER A 351 5.85 10.37 -23.92
CA SER A 351 5.80 11.17 -25.15
C SER A 351 5.88 10.31 -26.43
N GLN A 352 6.68 9.23 -26.42
CA GLN A 352 6.78 8.31 -27.55
C GLN A 352 5.60 7.34 -27.65
N LEU A 353 4.92 7.09 -26.53
CA LEU A 353 3.74 6.23 -26.48
C LEU A 353 2.44 6.97 -26.83
N GLY A 354 2.52 8.27 -27.15
CA GLY A 354 1.35 9.10 -27.44
C GLY A 354 0.46 9.35 -26.23
N ILE A 355 1.03 9.30 -25.01
CA ILE A 355 0.28 9.44 -23.77
C ILE A 355 0.47 10.83 -23.21
N THR A 356 -0.63 11.51 -22.92
CA THR A 356 -0.62 12.68 -22.05
C THR A 356 -0.46 12.21 -20.61
N VAL A 357 0.72 12.45 -20.03
CA VAL A 357 0.95 12.25 -18.61
C VAL A 357 -0.01 13.17 -17.84
N PRO A 358 -0.72 12.67 -16.81
CA PRO A 358 -1.53 13.55 -15.99
C PRO A 358 -0.65 14.64 -15.40
N THR A 359 -1.10 15.88 -15.53
CA THR A 359 -0.51 16.98 -14.76
C THR A 359 -0.86 16.71 -13.30
N ILE A 360 0.12 16.23 -12.55
CA ILE A 360 0.05 16.32 -11.10
C ILE A 360 0.41 17.77 -10.82
N ASP A 361 -0.62 18.60 -10.75
CA ASP A 361 -0.36 20.00 -10.55
C ASP A 361 0.35 20.15 -9.19
N ALA A 362 1.52 20.77 -9.21
CA ALA A 362 2.13 21.23 -7.98
C ALA A 362 1.11 22.16 -7.31
N THR A 363 0.77 21.88 -6.06
CA THR A 363 -0.10 22.78 -5.32
C THR A 363 0.60 24.13 -5.22
N PRO A 364 -0.07 25.23 -5.61
CA PRO A 364 0.49 26.55 -5.46
C PRO A 364 0.99 26.74 -4.03
N SER A 365 2.20 27.31 -3.90
CA SER A 365 2.76 27.68 -2.59
C SER A 365 1.82 28.56 -1.77
N ALA A 366 0.89 29.24 -2.43
CA ALA A 366 -0.21 30.00 -1.84
C ALA A 366 -1.08 29.17 -0.88
N TYR A 367 -1.28 27.86 -1.10
CA TYR A 367 -2.12 27.03 -0.24
C TYR A 367 -1.34 26.29 0.84
N ILE A 368 -0.03 26.05 0.61
CA ILE A 368 0.85 25.35 1.56
C ILE A 368 0.93 26.13 2.86
N GLY A 369 0.81 25.43 3.99
CA GLY A 369 0.98 26.00 5.32
C GLY A 369 -0.09 25.52 6.28
N THR A 370 -0.23 26.27 7.38
CA THR A 370 -1.14 25.93 8.45
C THR A 370 -2.38 26.83 8.38
N TRP A 371 -3.55 26.25 8.64
CA TRP A 371 -4.85 26.89 8.49
C TRP A 371 -5.69 26.71 9.77
N GLY A 372 -6.24 27.80 10.28
CA GLY A 372 -7.30 27.72 11.29
C GLY A 372 -8.62 27.43 10.59
N ALA A 373 -9.32 26.35 10.94
CA ALA A 373 -10.57 25.97 10.30
C ALA A 373 -11.70 25.74 11.32
N ALA A 374 -12.93 26.09 10.93
CA ALA A 374 -14.14 25.86 11.69
C ALA A 374 -15.31 25.51 10.76
N TYR A 375 -16.30 24.81 11.28
CA TYR A 375 -17.51 24.44 10.55
C TYR A 375 -18.76 24.63 11.41
N ALA A 376 -19.88 24.87 10.73
CA ALA A 376 -21.18 25.14 11.32
C ALA A 376 -22.31 24.57 10.44
N GLY A 377 -23.53 24.50 10.98
CA GLY A 377 -24.73 23.96 10.31
C GLY A 377 -25.48 22.99 11.21
N GLY A 378 -25.79 21.79 10.70
CA GLY A 378 -26.38 20.70 11.50
C GLY A 378 -25.46 20.14 12.60
N ASP A 379 -24.21 20.57 12.63
CA ASP A 379 -23.26 20.44 13.74
C ASP A 379 -22.32 21.65 13.71
N THR A 380 -21.60 21.90 14.80
CA THR A 380 -20.61 22.97 14.93
C THR A 380 -19.31 22.43 15.52
N GLY A 381 -18.20 23.02 15.11
CA GLY A 381 -16.90 22.64 15.64
C GLY A 381 -15.73 23.44 15.09
N SER A 382 -14.57 23.20 15.69
CA SER A 382 -13.30 23.83 15.32
C SER A 382 -12.22 22.77 15.10
N CYS A 383 -11.26 23.11 14.27
CA CYS A 383 -10.10 22.28 14.01
C CYS A 383 -8.87 22.80 14.73
N THR A 384 -8.04 21.90 15.25
CA THR A 384 -6.64 22.23 15.47
C THR A 384 -6.03 22.67 14.13
N PRO A 385 -4.98 23.50 14.12
CA PRO A 385 -4.43 24.02 12.89
C PRO A 385 -4.22 22.91 11.83
N VAL A 386 -4.92 23.05 10.71
CA VAL A 386 -4.97 22.10 9.59
C VAL A 386 -3.76 22.38 8.70
N SER A 387 -2.98 21.35 8.37
CA SER A 387 -1.85 21.50 7.47
C SER A 387 -2.24 21.22 6.03
N ILE A 388 -1.73 22.04 5.13
CA ILE A 388 -1.70 21.77 3.70
C ILE A 388 -0.24 21.60 3.30
N ASP A 389 0.12 20.41 2.86
CA ASP A 389 1.48 20.14 2.39
C ASP A 389 1.71 20.64 0.94
N ALA A 390 2.95 20.54 0.45
CA ALA A 390 3.28 20.95 -0.92
C ALA A 390 2.60 20.11 -2.02
N THR A 391 1.95 19.01 -1.64
CA THR A 391 1.14 18.17 -2.52
C THR A 391 -0.34 18.55 -2.50
N GLY A 392 -0.68 19.57 -1.72
CA GLY A 392 -2.05 20.05 -1.51
C GLY A 392 -2.85 19.12 -0.66
N TYR A 393 -2.22 18.18 0.05
CA TYR A 393 -2.95 17.32 0.94
C TYR A 393 -3.29 18.04 2.23
N ILE A 394 -4.55 17.96 2.61
CA ILE A 394 -5.13 18.56 3.80
C ILE A 394 -5.12 17.50 4.89
N LEU A 395 -4.49 17.79 6.04
CA LEU A 395 -4.54 16.96 7.23
C LEU A 395 -4.82 17.82 8.46
N GLY A 396 -5.80 17.41 9.27
CA GLY A 396 -6.10 18.11 10.52
C GLY A 396 -6.92 17.27 11.47
N SER A 397 -7.02 17.71 12.72
CA SER A 397 -7.95 17.15 13.70
C SER A 397 -9.00 18.20 14.04
N CYS A 398 -10.25 17.79 14.16
CA CYS A 398 -11.35 18.67 14.54
C CYS A 398 -12.17 18.05 15.66
N THR A 399 -12.86 18.90 16.39
CA THR A 399 -13.75 18.50 17.47
C THR A 399 -15.17 18.88 17.08
N SER A 400 -16.11 17.95 17.27
CA SER A 400 -17.54 18.21 17.17
C SER A 400 -18.08 18.65 18.53
N THR A 401 -18.84 19.74 18.53
CA THR A 401 -19.53 20.22 19.73
C THR A 401 -20.92 19.58 19.86
N GLY A 402 -21.65 19.39 18.75
CA GLY A 402 -23.00 18.84 18.78
C GLY A 402 -23.03 17.32 18.89
N LEU A 403 -22.24 16.62 18.08
CA LEU A 403 -22.14 15.16 18.12
C LEU A 403 -21.11 14.66 19.14
N GLY A 404 -20.21 15.54 19.59
CA GLY A 404 -19.18 15.25 20.59
C GLY A 404 -18.00 14.43 20.04
N GLY A 405 -16.82 14.67 20.59
CA GLY A 405 -15.59 13.93 20.27
C GLY A 405 -14.75 14.55 19.15
N SER A 406 -13.64 13.90 18.82
CA SER A 406 -12.68 14.37 17.81
C SER A 406 -12.61 13.44 16.60
N PHE A 407 -12.29 14.01 15.45
CA PHE A 407 -12.14 13.31 14.17
C PHE A 407 -10.99 13.91 13.35
N THR A 408 -10.47 13.13 12.42
CA THR A 408 -9.40 13.55 11.50
C THR A 408 -9.98 13.97 10.15
N LEU A 409 -9.61 15.15 9.67
CA LEU A 409 -9.82 15.60 8.30
C LEU A 409 -8.67 15.14 7.40
N SER A 410 -9.02 14.65 6.23
CA SER A 410 -8.07 14.21 5.21
C SER A 410 -8.59 14.47 3.80
N GLY A 411 -7.79 15.08 2.92
CA GLY A 411 -8.16 15.25 1.52
C GLY A 411 -7.22 16.14 0.75
N ARG A 412 -7.69 16.86 -0.26
CA ARG A 412 -6.83 17.63 -1.16
C ARG A 412 -7.38 19.00 -1.51
N VAL A 413 -6.47 19.91 -1.83
CA VAL A 413 -6.69 21.13 -2.61
C VAL A 413 -5.98 20.99 -3.96
N SER A 414 -6.71 21.23 -5.04
CA SER A 414 -6.16 21.26 -6.40
C SER A 414 -5.29 22.49 -6.62
N SER A 415 -4.60 22.54 -7.75
CA SER A 415 -3.87 23.75 -8.16
C SER A 415 -4.74 24.97 -8.41
N THR A 416 -6.01 24.75 -8.73
CA THR A 416 -7.02 25.79 -8.92
C THR A 416 -7.70 26.19 -7.62
N GLY A 417 -7.27 25.63 -6.49
CA GLY A 417 -7.84 25.91 -5.17
C GLY A 417 -9.09 25.10 -4.84
N VAL A 418 -9.55 24.19 -5.69
CA VAL A 418 -10.73 23.35 -5.40
C VAL A 418 -10.35 22.30 -4.36
N ALA A 419 -11.08 22.27 -3.24
CA ALA A 419 -10.83 21.35 -2.15
C ALA A 419 -11.91 20.29 -2.00
N SER A 420 -11.48 19.08 -1.66
CA SER A 420 -12.32 17.94 -1.33
C SER A 420 -11.65 17.11 -0.24
N PHE A 421 -12.30 16.96 0.91
CA PHE A 421 -11.76 16.22 2.06
C PHE A 421 -12.85 15.52 2.88
N THR A 422 -12.47 14.51 3.65
CA THR A 422 -13.36 13.64 4.42
C THR A 422 -12.95 13.55 5.87
N ALA A 423 -13.92 13.39 6.76
CA ALA A 423 -13.72 13.10 8.18
C ALA A 423 -13.63 11.59 8.44
N SER A 424 -12.72 11.19 9.31
CA SER A 424 -12.58 9.81 9.78
C SER A 424 -12.31 9.76 11.29
N GLY A 425 -12.83 8.72 11.94
CA GLY A 425 -12.80 8.61 13.40
C GLY A 425 -13.87 9.47 14.09
N GLY A 426 -14.29 9.07 15.29
CA GLY A 426 -15.30 9.80 16.06
C GLY A 426 -16.71 9.78 15.45
N SER A 427 -17.58 10.63 16.01
CA SER A 427 -19.00 10.75 15.66
C SER A 427 -19.27 11.39 14.29
N SER A 428 -18.30 12.13 13.74
CA SER A 428 -18.37 12.76 12.42
C SER A 428 -17.76 11.90 11.30
N SER A 429 -17.37 10.65 11.60
CA SER A 429 -16.79 9.75 10.60
C SER A 429 -17.70 9.58 9.38
N GLY A 430 -17.12 9.70 8.18
CA GLY A 430 -17.85 9.64 6.92
C GLY A 430 -18.42 10.97 6.43
N ALA A 431 -18.24 12.08 7.17
CA ALA A 431 -18.58 13.40 6.65
C ALA A 431 -17.66 13.78 5.48
N SER A 432 -18.23 14.44 4.47
CA SER A 432 -17.54 14.91 3.27
C SER A 432 -17.60 16.43 3.19
N PHE A 433 -16.49 17.07 2.86
CA PHE A 433 -16.29 18.51 2.77
C PHE A 433 -15.82 18.87 1.37
N SER A 434 -16.39 19.93 0.81
CA SER A 434 -16.04 20.47 -0.51
C SER A 434 -15.95 22.00 -0.45
N GLY A 435 -15.05 22.62 -1.19
CA GLY A 435 -14.99 24.08 -1.25
C GLY A 435 -13.83 24.61 -2.08
N SER A 436 -13.40 25.84 -1.78
CA SER A 436 -12.34 26.52 -2.51
C SER A 436 -11.40 27.28 -1.59
N PHE A 437 -10.11 27.26 -1.93
CA PHE A 437 -9.02 27.97 -1.29
C PHE A 437 -8.56 29.15 -2.14
N THR A 438 -8.31 30.27 -1.47
CA THR A 438 -7.51 31.39 -1.96
C THR A 438 -6.14 31.35 -1.25
N ALA A 439 -5.29 32.36 -1.47
CA ALA A 439 -4.00 32.43 -0.80
C ALA A 439 -4.08 32.62 0.72
N THR A 440 -5.19 33.13 1.25
CA THR A 440 -5.32 33.52 2.67
C THR A 440 -6.60 33.03 3.33
N SER A 441 -7.62 32.67 2.56
CA SER A 441 -8.92 32.19 3.07
C SER A 441 -9.44 31.01 2.27
N ALA A 442 -10.29 30.20 2.89
CA ALA A 442 -10.99 29.11 2.22
C ALA A 442 -12.39 28.96 2.81
N SER A 443 -13.32 28.45 2.01
CA SER A 443 -14.69 28.21 2.44
C SER A 443 -15.36 27.12 1.61
N GLY A 444 -16.44 26.56 2.15
CA GLY A 444 -17.22 25.58 1.42
C GLY A 444 -18.36 24.98 2.23
N THR A 445 -18.80 23.80 1.78
CA THR A 445 -19.90 23.03 2.36
C THR A 445 -19.43 21.68 2.88
N TRP A 446 -20.20 21.09 3.79
CA TRP A 446 -19.99 19.73 4.26
C TRP A 446 -21.31 18.98 4.44
N THR A 447 -21.27 17.66 4.35
CA THR A 447 -22.42 16.76 4.53
C THR A 447 -22.01 15.52 5.31
N GLN A 448 -22.89 15.00 6.17
CA GLN A 448 -22.72 13.71 6.83
C GLN A 448 -24.00 12.87 6.68
N PRO A 449 -24.03 11.96 5.69
CA PRO A 449 -25.24 11.20 5.35
C PRO A 449 -25.79 10.35 6.50
N SER A 450 -24.93 9.77 7.34
CA SER A 450 -25.35 8.89 8.45
C SER A 450 -26.24 9.58 9.48
N ASN A 451 -26.06 10.89 9.66
CA ASN A 451 -26.82 11.71 10.60
C ASN A 451 -27.80 12.67 9.90
N SER A 452 -27.87 12.63 8.56
CA SER A 452 -28.68 13.57 7.74
C SER A 452 -28.42 15.05 8.05
N ILE A 453 -27.18 15.40 8.35
CA ILE A 453 -26.76 16.77 8.65
C ILE A 453 -25.83 17.34 7.58
N SER A 454 -25.84 18.66 7.45
CA SER A 454 -24.99 19.40 6.51
C SER A 454 -24.74 20.82 7.00
N GLY A 455 -23.76 21.50 6.39
CA GLY A 455 -23.46 22.88 6.74
C GLY A 455 -22.37 23.51 5.91
N THR A 456 -21.74 24.53 6.47
CA THR A 456 -20.66 25.31 5.84
C THR A 456 -19.39 25.27 6.69
N TRP A 457 -18.25 25.49 6.06
CA TRP A 457 -16.96 25.63 6.76
C TRP A 457 -16.19 26.83 6.23
N LEU A 458 -15.33 27.37 7.10
CA LEU A 458 -14.43 28.48 6.84
C LEU A 458 -13.03 28.11 7.32
N ALA A 459 -12.01 28.55 6.60
CA ALA A 459 -10.63 28.47 7.06
C ALA A 459 -9.82 29.72 6.69
N THR A 460 -8.86 30.06 7.54
CA THR A 460 -7.95 31.19 7.36
C THR A 460 -6.52 30.71 7.53
N LYS A 461 -5.63 31.15 6.65
CA LYS A 461 -4.20 30.83 6.73
C LYS A 461 -3.59 31.53 7.95
N LEU A 462 -2.80 30.78 8.74
CA LEU A 462 -2.17 31.26 9.97
C LEU A 462 -0.78 31.86 9.74
#